data_AF-A0ABD1AIS6-F1
#
_entry.id   AF-A0ABD1AIS6-F1
#
_cell.length_a   1.000
_cell.length_b   1.000
_cell.length_c   1.000
_cell.angle_alpha   90.00
_cell.angle_beta   90.00
_cell.angle_gamma   90.00
#
_symmetry.space_group_name_H-M   'P 1'
#
loop_
_entity.id
_entity.type
_entity.pdbx_description
1 polymer ?
#
loop_
_entity_poly.entity_id
_entity_poly.type
_entity_poly.pdbx_seq_one_letter_code
_entity_poly.pdbx_strand_id
1 'polypeptide(L)'
;MSYTSLVGSWYKTSTWASTYQGVINPEMDSNEIEIPAEVMERQLIPPHTKRPSGRPREMRIPSTVEFGKKKTWQVKVNRCSRCKRTRHNRVRCGNPI
;
A
#
# COMPACT_ATOMS: atom_id res chain seq x y z
N MET A 1 40.31 10.47 24.17
CA MET A 1 40.00 10.31 22.73
C MET A 1 38.62 10.91 22.49
N SER A 2 38.46 11.78 21.50
CA SER A 2 37.15 12.38 21.20
C SER A 2 36.23 11.33 20.57
N TYR A 3 34.98 11.24 21.01
CA TYR A 3 33.97 10.33 20.45
C TYR A 3 33.81 10.48 18.94
N THR A 4 34.01 11.70 18.42
CA THR A 4 33.93 12.02 16.99
C THR A 4 34.97 11.32 16.12
N SER A 5 36.04 10.73 16.69
CA SER A 5 37.03 9.96 15.95
C SER A 5 36.69 8.48 15.79
N LEU A 6 35.67 7.98 16.49
CA LEU A 6 35.19 6.59 16.37
C LEU A 6 34.12 6.43 15.28
N VAL A 7 33.67 7.56 14.72
CA VAL A 7 32.64 7.60 13.67
C VAL A 7 33.33 7.55 12.31
N GLY A 8 33.06 6.48 11.55
CA GLY A 8 33.54 6.33 10.18
C GLY A 8 33.13 7.52 9.31
N SER A 9 33.95 7.86 8.31
CA SER A 9 33.76 9.03 7.45
C SER A 9 32.35 9.12 6.85
N TRP A 10 31.78 7.98 6.45
CA TRP A 10 30.44 7.87 5.85
C TRP A 10 29.29 8.35 6.73
N TYR A 11 29.45 8.36 8.05
CA TYR A 11 28.40 8.75 9.00
C TYR A 11 28.55 10.20 9.48
N LYS A 12 29.48 10.96 8.91
CA LYS A 12 29.65 12.37 9.24
C LYS A 12 28.64 13.22 8.50
N THR A 13 28.10 14.23 9.18
CA THR A 13 27.16 15.20 8.60
C THR A 13 27.72 15.87 7.35
N SER A 14 29.03 16.13 7.31
CA SER A 14 29.72 16.68 6.13
C SER A 14 29.55 15.79 4.91
N THR A 15 29.72 14.48 5.07
CA THR A 15 29.60 13.51 3.98
C THR A 15 28.16 13.38 3.52
N TRP A 16 27.20 13.39 4.45
CA TRP A 16 25.78 13.39 4.12
C TRP A 16 25.37 14.66 3.36
N ALA A 17 25.80 15.84 3.82
CA ALA A 17 25.57 17.12 3.13
C ALA A 17 26.16 17.13 1.72
N SER A 18 27.37 16.60 1.52
CA SER A 18 27.99 16.48 0.19
C SER A 18 27.19 15.61 -0.78
N THR A 19 26.47 14.58 -0.31
CA THR A 19 25.62 13.77 -1.22
C THR A 19 24.44 14.55 -1.79
N TYR A 20 23.95 15.56 -1.07
CA TYR A 20 22.89 16.45 -1.52
C TYR A 20 23.41 17.77 -2.12
N GLN A 21 24.74 17.94 -2.22
CA GLN A 21 25.36 19.13 -2.83
C GLN A 21 25.23 19.14 -4.37
N GLY A 22 24.81 18.04 -4.98
CA GLY A 22 24.46 17.99 -6.39
C GLY A 22 23.27 18.89 -6.72
N VAL A 23 23.13 19.26 -8.00
CA VAL A 23 21.97 20.02 -8.48
C VAL A 23 20.72 19.16 -8.24
N ILE A 24 19.89 19.57 -7.29
CA ILE A 24 18.50 19.12 -7.24
C ILE A 24 17.88 19.71 -8.50
N ASN A 25 17.71 18.88 -9.53
CA ASN A 25 17.14 19.35 -10.78
C ASN A 25 15.78 19.96 -10.44
N PRO A 26 15.54 21.25 -10.76
CA PRO A 26 14.23 21.83 -10.51
C PRO A 26 13.18 20.98 -11.22
N GLU A 27 11.99 20.88 -10.63
CA GLU A 27 10.85 20.38 -11.37
C GLU A 27 10.74 21.23 -12.63
N MET A 28 10.79 20.57 -13.80
CA MET A 28 10.65 21.24 -15.09
C MET A 28 9.31 21.98 -15.07
N ASP A 29 9.30 23.25 -15.48
CA ASP A 29 8.05 24.00 -15.55
C ASP A 29 7.10 23.23 -16.46
N SER A 30 5.84 23.09 -16.07
CA SER A 30 4.86 22.34 -16.86
C SER A 30 4.69 22.95 -18.26
N ASN A 31 5.04 24.22 -18.43
CA ASN A 31 5.04 24.93 -19.71
C ASN A 31 6.25 24.60 -20.61
N GLU A 32 7.34 24.07 -20.05
CA GLU A 32 8.55 23.66 -20.78
C GLU A 32 8.46 22.20 -21.26
N ILE A 33 7.45 21.45 -20.82
CA ILE A 33 7.26 20.06 -21.21
C ILE A 33 6.55 20.00 -22.56
N GLU A 34 7.28 19.65 -23.61
CA GLU A 34 6.71 19.33 -24.92
C GLU A 34 5.89 18.03 -24.85
N ILE A 35 4.57 18.15 -24.77
CA ILE A 35 3.65 17.02 -24.83
C ILE A 35 3.38 16.69 -26.31
N PRO A 36 3.68 15.48 -26.79
CA PRO A 36 3.39 15.09 -28.17
C PRO A 36 1.90 15.24 -28.50
N ALA A 37 1.59 15.70 -29.72
CA ALA A 37 0.21 15.91 -30.17
C ALA A 37 -0.66 14.66 -29.98
N GLU A 38 -0.12 13.46 -30.22
CA GLU A 38 -0.82 12.19 -29.99
C GLU A 38 -1.30 11.99 -28.55
N VAL A 39 -0.59 12.54 -27.55
CA VAL A 39 -0.97 12.42 -26.14
C VAL A 39 -2.03 13.46 -25.79
N MET A 40 -1.88 14.68 -26.32
CA MET A 40 -2.84 15.77 -26.12
C MET A 40 -4.19 15.49 -26.78
N GLU A 41 -4.19 14.82 -27.93
CA GLU A 41 -5.39 14.44 -28.68
C GLU A 41 -6.03 13.15 -28.17
N ARG A 42 -5.33 12.35 -27.34
CA ARG A 42 -5.88 11.13 -26.76
C ARG A 42 -6.97 11.46 -25.76
N GLN A 43 -8.21 11.15 -26.14
CA GLN A 43 -9.32 11.14 -25.20
C GLN A 43 -9.21 9.90 -24.30
N LEU A 44 -8.73 10.08 -23.07
CA LEU A 44 -8.75 9.04 -22.04
C LEU A 44 -10.17 8.87 -21.52
N ILE A 45 -10.87 7.83 -21.99
CA ILE A 45 -12.18 7.46 -21.47
C ILE A 45 -11.98 6.65 -20.18
N PRO A 46 -12.76 6.89 -19.11
CA PRO A 46 -12.74 6.01 -17.95
C PRO A 46 -13.00 4.56 -18.38
N PRO A 47 -12.44 3.57 -17.68
CA PRO A 47 -12.69 2.17 -18.00
C PRO A 47 -14.20 1.93 -18.03
N HIS A 48 -14.70 1.41 -19.15
CA HIS A 48 -16.13 1.10 -19.33
C HIS A 48 -16.49 -0.20 -18.59
N THR A 49 -16.25 -0.19 -17.28
CA THR A 49 -16.55 -1.30 -16.38
C THR A 49 -17.68 -0.87 -15.45
N LYS A 50 -18.81 -1.57 -15.52
CA LYS A 50 -19.89 -1.43 -14.55
C LYS A 50 -19.67 -2.41 -13.41
N ARG A 51 -19.95 -1.99 -12.18
CA ARG A 51 -20.06 -2.93 -11.06
C ARG A 51 -21.21 -3.89 -11.40
N PRO A 52 -21.01 -5.22 -11.36
CA PRO A 52 -22.06 -6.16 -11.69
C PRO A 52 -23.25 -5.98 -10.75
N SER A 53 -24.47 -6.11 -11.29
CA SER A 53 -25.69 -6.12 -10.48
C SER A 53 -25.65 -7.28 -9.49
N GLY A 54 -25.91 -7.00 -8.22
CA GLY A 54 -25.99 -8.03 -7.18
C GLY A 54 -25.34 -7.60 -5.87
N ARG A 55 -25.54 -8.43 -4.85
CA ARG A 55 -24.94 -8.22 -3.54
C ARG A 55 -23.41 -8.36 -3.64
N PRO A 56 -22.62 -7.42 -3.09
CA PRO A 56 -21.19 -7.62 -2.93
C PRO A 56 -20.91 -8.96 -2.22
N ARG A 57 -19.88 -9.67 -2.68
CA ARG A 57 -19.49 -10.93 -2.04
C ARG A 57 -19.18 -10.68 -0.56
N GLU A 58 -19.63 -11.58 0.31
CA GLU A 58 -19.32 -11.51 1.74
C GLU A 58 -17.81 -11.65 1.99
N MET A 59 -17.11 -12.37 1.11
CA MET A 59 -15.65 -12.50 1.14
C MET A 59 -14.99 -11.77 -0.03
N ARG A 60 -13.87 -11.12 0.27
CA ARG A 60 -13.00 -10.48 -0.73
C ARG A 60 -12.36 -11.52 -1.66
N ILE A 61 -12.17 -11.16 -2.93
CA ILE A 61 -11.40 -11.94 -3.91
C ILE A 61 -9.91 -11.58 -3.75
N PRO A 62 -9.01 -12.55 -3.49
CA PRO A 62 -7.57 -12.32 -3.45
C PRO A 62 -7.01 -11.99 -4.84
N SER A 63 -5.99 -11.13 -4.91
CA SER A 63 -5.26 -10.85 -6.15
C SER A 63 -4.33 -12.01 -6.54
N THR A 64 -3.86 -12.07 -7.80
CA THR A 64 -2.97 -13.13 -8.33
C THR A 64 -1.75 -13.38 -7.44
N VAL A 65 -1.19 -12.32 -6.83
CA VAL A 65 0.01 -12.38 -5.96
C VAL A 65 -0.31 -12.87 -4.53
N GLU A 66 -1.58 -12.96 -4.16
CA GLU A 66 -2.04 -13.53 -2.90
C GLU A 66 -2.30 -15.03 -2.99
N PHE A 67 -2.46 -15.59 -4.20
CA PHE A 67 -2.56 -17.03 -4.39
C PHE A 67 -1.18 -17.67 -4.13
N GLY A 68 -1.12 -18.65 -3.23
CA GLY A 68 0.12 -19.36 -2.91
C GLY A 68 0.96 -18.77 -1.78
N LYS A 69 0.62 -17.58 -1.23
CA LYS A 69 1.15 -17.20 0.08
C LYS A 69 0.56 -18.18 1.11
N LYS A 70 1.38 -19.14 1.58
CA LYS A 70 1.09 -19.84 2.84
C LYS A 70 0.76 -18.73 3.83
N LYS A 71 -0.44 -18.72 4.41
CA LYS A 71 -0.82 -17.71 5.38
C LYS A 71 0.16 -17.81 6.54
N THR A 72 1.21 -17.01 6.53
CA THR A 72 2.29 -17.00 7.54
C THR A 72 1.79 -16.51 8.89
N TRP A 73 0.61 -15.90 8.90
CA TRP A 73 -0.13 -15.65 10.11
C TRP A 73 -1.24 -16.68 10.24
N GLN A 74 -1.23 -17.44 11.34
CA GLN A 74 -2.38 -18.20 11.79
C GLN A 74 -3.61 -17.30 11.62
N VAL A 75 -4.51 -17.64 10.69
CA VAL A 75 -5.78 -16.92 10.56
C VAL A 75 -6.48 -17.13 11.89
N LYS A 76 -6.41 -16.15 12.79
CA LYS A 76 -7.20 -16.17 14.01
C LYS A 76 -8.65 -16.25 13.55
N VAL A 77 -9.22 -17.45 13.64
CA VAL A 77 -10.61 -17.67 13.26
C VAL A 77 -11.43 -16.84 14.22
N ASN A 78 -12.24 -15.92 13.68
CA ASN A 78 -13.12 -15.10 14.49
C ASN A 78 -14.02 -16.01 15.35
N ARG A 79 -13.89 -15.89 16.67
CA ARG A 79 -14.72 -16.60 17.65
C ARG A 79 -15.80 -15.66 18.16
N CYS A 80 -17.02 -16.19 18.33
CA CYS A 80 -18.12 -15.48 18.94
C CYS A 80 -17.71 -15.00 20.34
N SER A 81 -17.87 -13.70 20.64
CA SER A 81 -17.48 -13.16 21.94
C SER A 81 -18.27 -13.75 23.11
N ARG A 82 -19.49 -14.24 22.83
CA ARG A 82 -20.42 -14.83 23.81
C ARG A 82 -20.12 -16.30 24.08
N CYS A 83 -20.27 -17.17 23.07
CA CYS A 83 -20.14 -18.62 23.25
C CYS A 83 -18.76 -19.18 22.90
N LYS A 84 -17.81 -18.33 22.47
CA LYS A 84 -16.43 -18.69 22.06
C LYS A 84 -16.31 -19.70 20.91
N ARG A 85 -17.43 -20.12 20.29
CA ARG A 85 -17.47 -20.98 19.09
C ARG A 85 -17.19 -20.16 17.83
N THR A 86 -16.73 -20.83 16.78
CA THR A 86 -16.50 -20.23 15.45
C THR A 86 -17.79 -20.30 14.60
N ARG A 87 -17.75 -19.80 13.35
CA ARG A 87 -18.85 -19.75 12.36
C ARG A 87 -19.92 -18.68 12.51
N HIS A 88 -20.08 -18.08 13.69
CA HIS A 88 -21.05 -16.99 13.88
C HIS A 88 -20.45 -15.86 14.72
N ASN A 89 -20.98 -14.66 14.56
CA ASN A 89 -20.62 -13.49 15.37
C ASN A 89 -21.59 -13.34 16.56
N ARG A 90 -21.30 -12.42 17.49
CA ARG A 90 -22.12 -12.15 18.67
C ARG A 90 -23.60 -11.87 18.31
N VAL A 91 -23.82 -11.14 17.23
CA VAL A 91 -25.15 -10.69 16.78
C VAL A 91 -26.04 -11.86 16.38
N ARG A 92 -25.46 -12.92 15.79
CA ARG A 92 -26.18 -14.13 15.35
C ARG A 92 -25.99 -15.31 16.30
N CYS A 93 -25.63 -15.06 17.56
CA CYS A 93 -25.42 -16.11 18.54
C CYS A 93 -26.75 -16.54 19.15
N GLY A 94 -27.15 -17.80 18.94
CA GLY A 94 -28.36 -18.37 19.53
C GLY A 94 -28.23 -18.84 20.98
N ASN A 95 -27.05 -18.70 21.60
CA ASN A 95 -26.90 -19.01 23.02
C ASN A 95 -27.60 -17.94 23.88
N PRO A 96 -28.35 -18.32 24.94
CA PRO A 96 -28.92 -17.38 25.91
C PRO A 96 -27.85 -16.54 26.62
N ILE A 97 -28.26 -15.43 27.26
CA ILE A 97 -27.33 -14.55 28.03
C ILE A 97 -27.02 -15.28 29.32
#